data_AF-A0A086ZPH0-F1
#
_entry.id   AF-A0A086ZPH0-F1
#
_cell.length_a   1.000
_cell.length_b   1.000
_cell.length_c   1.000
_cell.angle_alpha   90.00
_cell.angle_beta   90.00
_cell.angle_gamma   90.00
#
_symmetry.space_group_name_H-M   'P 1'
#
loop_
_entity.id
_entity.type
_entity.pdbx_description
1 polymer ?
#
loop_
_entity_poly.entity_id
_entity_poly.type
_entity_poly.pdbx_seq_one_letter_code
_entity_poly.pdbx_strand_id
1 'polypeptide(L)' 'MTHDDREMWRINIENDADQVCSIYGTAAVDGVFQRYDATCFDDLCPSHYEEVFGDLELMINDN' A
#
# COMPACT_ATOMS: atom_id res chain seq x y z
N MET A 1 2.64 -16.75 -6.29
CA MET A 1 1.42 -15.94 -6.12
C MET A 1 0.43 -16.37 -7.18
N THR A 2 -0.75 -16.83 -6.79
CA THR A 2 -1.86 -17.09 -7.70
C THR A 2 -2.54 -15.77 -8.10
N HIS A 3 -3.47 -15.81 -9.07
CA HIS A 3 -4.28 -14.64 -9.40
C HIS A 3 -5.07 -14.15 -8.18
N ASP A 4 -5.70 -15.09 -7.46
CA ASP A 4 -6.51 -14.80 -6.27
C ASP A 4 -5.67 -14.16 -5.16
N ASP A 5 -4.43 -14.63 -4.95
CA ASP A 5 -3.51 -14.01 -3.99
C ASP A 5 -3.22 -12.55 -4.35
N ARG A 6 -3.00 -12.24 -5.63
CA ARG A 6 -2.72 -10.87 -6.07
C ARG A 6 -3.93 -9.97 -5.90
N GLU A 7 -5.14 -10.46 -6.15
CA GLU A 7 -6.37 -9.69 -5.99
C GLU A 7 -6.65 -9.37 -4.51
N MET A 8 -6.40 -10.32 -3.60
CA MET A 8 -6.47 -10.05 -2.16
C MET A 8 -5.49 -8.95 -1.74
N TRP A 9 -4.23 -9.03 -2.20
CA TRP A 9 -3.24 -7.99 -1.90
C TRP A 9 -3.63 -6.62 -2.45
N ARG A 10 -4.18 -6.58 -3.66
CA ARG A 10 -4.69 -5.33 -4.25
C ARG A 10 -5.72 -4.70 -3.33
N ILE A 11 -6.76 -5.45 -2.99
CA ILE A 11 -7.89 -4.96 -2.20
C ILE A 11 -7.39 -4.40 -0.86
N ASN A 12 -6.52 -5.13 -0.17
CA ASN A 12 -6.00 -4.69 1.13
C ASN A 12 -5.15 -3.42 1.00
N ILE A 13 -4.18 -3.40 0.07
CA ILE A 13 -3.28 -2.26 -0.09
C ILE A 13 -4.01 -1.02 -0.60
N GLU A 14 -4.95 -1.15 -1.54
CA GLU A 14 -5.74 -0.01 -2.04
C GLU A 14 -6.66 0.56 -0.95
N ASN A 15 -7.29 -0.29 -0.12
CA ASN A 15 -8.11 0.17 1.01
C ASN A 15 -7.28 0.96 2.05
N ASP A 16 -6.11 0.45 2.42
CA ASP A 16 -5.27 1.11 3.42
C ASP A 16 -4.64 2.38 2.85
N ALA A 17 -4.26 2.38 1.57
CA ALA A 17 -3.80 3.58 0.88
C ALA A 17 -4.88 4.66 0.86
N ASP A 18 -6.14 4.32 0.61
CA ASP A 18 -7.27 5.26 0.68
C ASP A 18 -7.46 5.81 2.10
N GLN A 19 -7.33 4.96 3.12
CA GLN A 19 -7.44 5.38 4.51
C GLN A 19 -6.28 6.30 4.93
N VAL A 20 -5.04 5.96 4.58
CA VAL A 20 -3.86 6.81 4.81
C VAL A 20 -4.01 8.14 4.06
N CYS A 21 -4.48 8.12 2.82
CA CYS A 21 -4.76 9.33 2.03
C CYS A 21 -5.78 10.23 2.73
N SER A 22 -6.83 9.65 3.33
CA SER A 22 -7.85 10.38 4.09
C SER A 22 -7.29 11.06 5.34
N ILE A 23 -6.36 10.42 6.05
CA ILE A 23 -5.78 10.93 7.31
C ILE A 23 -4.64 11.92 7.05
N TYR A 24 -3.74 11.61 6.11
CA TYR A 24 -2.46 12.30 5.93
C TYR A 24 -2.30 12.99 4.57
N GLY A 25 -3.20 12.73 3.62
CA GLY A 25 -3.15 13.25 2.25
C GLY A 25 -2.34 12.39 1.29
N THR A 26 -2.52 12.66 0.00
CA THR A 26 -1.93 11.87 -1.11
C THR A 26 -0.40 11.78 -1.04
N ALA A 27 0.28 12.86 -0.62
CA ALA A 27 1.74 12.87 -0.53
C ALA A 27 2.29 11.80 0.45
N ALA A 28 1.52 11.42 1.46
CA ALA A 28 1.89 10.37 2.40
C ALA A 28 1.88 8.98 1.73
N VAL A 29 0.83 8.69 0.96
CA VAL A 29 0.68 7.46 0.17
C VAL A 29 1.75 7.37 -0.92
N ASP A 30 1.95 8.47 -1.67
CA ASP A 30 3.01 8.56 -2.68
C ASP A 30 4.38 8.25 -2.07
N GLY A 31 4.65 8.80 -0.88
CA GLY A 31 5.88 8.55 -0.14
C GLY A 31 6.07 7.08 0.24
N VAL A 32 5.00 6.36 0.57
CA VAL A 32 5.05 4.91 0.85
C VAL A 32 5.43 4.15 -0.42
N PHE A 33 4.70 4.31 -1.52
CA PHE A 33 4.99 3.58 -2.77
C PHE A 33 6.38 3.91 -3.34
N GLN A 34 6.81 5.18 -3.25
CA GLN A 34 8.13 5.61 -3.73
C GLN A 34 9.30 4.94 -2.98
N ARG A 35 9.12 4.51 -1.71
CA ARG A 35 10.16 3.73 -1.00
C ARG A 35 10.45 2.38 -1.66
N TYR A 36 9.52 1.87 -2.45
CA TYR A 36 9.58 0.57 -3.12
C TYR A 36 9.64 0.70 -4.64
N ASP A 37 10.10 1.85 -5.15
CA ASP A 37 10.21 2.16 -6.58
C ASP A 37 8.88 1.99 -7.36
N ALA A 38 7.76 2.24 -6.69
CA ALA A 38 6.40 2.13 -7.23
C ALA A 38 5.67 3.48 -7.19
N THR A 39 4.61 3.60 -7.98
CA THR A 39 3.68 4.75 -7.97
C THR A 39 2.28 4.35 -7.52
N CYS A 40 1.93 3.07 -7.63
CA CYS A 40 0.69 2.50 -7.13
C CYS A 40 0.80 0.98 -6.97
N PHE A 41 -0.30 0.28 -6.73
CA PHE A 41 -0.27 -1.18 -6.65
C PHE A 41 0.07 -1.86 -7.99
N ASP A 42 -0.28 -1.26 -9.13
CA ASP A 42 -0.13 -1.89 -10.44
C ASP A 42 1.34 -2.07 -10.87
N ASP A 43 2.21 -1.16 -10.46
CA ASP A 43 3.65 -1.21 -10.72
C ASP A 43 4.49 -1.70 -9.52
N LEU A 44 3.85 -1.96 -8.38
CA LEU A 44 4.50 -2.51 -7.18
C LEU A 44 4.98 -3.95 -7.41
N CYS A 45 6.25 -4.20 -7.09
CA CYS A 45 6.82 -5.54 -7.11
C CYS A 45 6.08 -6.46 -6.12
N PRO A 46 5.61 -7.66 -6.52
CA PRO A 46 4.92 -8.58 -5.63
C PRO A 46 5.72 -9.02 -4.39
N SER A 47 7.05 -8.89 -4.41
CA SER A 47 7.91 -9.15 -3.25
C SER A 47 7.85 -8.07 -2.17
N HIS A 48 7.14 -6.96 -2.39
CA HIS A 48 7.02 -5.83 -1.47
C HIS A 48 5.60 -5.64 -0.93
N TYR A 49 4.66 -6.54 -1.26
CA TYR A 49 3.26 -6.40 -0.84
C TYR A 49 3.10 -6.43 0.67
N GLU A 50 3.81 -7.33 1.36
CA GLU A 50 3.74 -7.45 2.82
C GLU A 50 4.30 -6.21 3.51
N GLU A 51 5.44 -5.69 3.03
CA GLU A 51 6.07 -4.50 3.60
C GLU A 51 5.26 -3.22 3.34
N VAL A 52 4.75 -3.03 2.12
CA VAL A 52 3.87 -1.87 1.82
C VAL A 52 2.59 -1.92 2.64
N PHE A 53 1.97 -3.10 2.75
CA PHE A 53 0.78 -3.27 3.59
C PHE A 53 1.10 -2.96 5.06
N GLY A 54 2.20 -3.50 5.60
CA GLY A 54 2.62 -3.23 6.97
C GLY A 54 2.92 -1.76 7.25
N ASP A 55 3.53 -1.05 6.30
CA ASP A 55 3.80 0.39 6.41
C ASP A 55 2.51 1.21 6.45
N LEU A 56 1.52 0.89 5.61
CA LEU A 56 0.22 1.58 5.60
C LEU A 56 -0.55 1.31 6.89
N GLU A 57 -0.60 0.04 7.35
CA GLU A 57 -1.22 -0.36 8.61
C GLU A 57 -0.56 0.33 9.81
N LEU A 58 0.77 0.45 9.83
CA LEU A 58 1.47 1.17 10.90
C LEU A 58 1.04 2.65 10.92
N MET A 59 0.96 3.30 9.76
CA MET A 59 0.50 4.69 9.67
C MET A 59 -0.94 4.86 10.14
N ILE A 60 -1.83 3.90 9.85
CA ILE A 60 -3.22 3.90 10.30
C ILE A 60 -3.31 3.76 11.83
N ASN A 61 -2.52 2.85 12.40
CA ASN A 61 -2.61 2.48 13.82
C ASN A 61 -1.80 3.39 14.76
N ASP A 62 -0.85 4.18 14.25
CA ASP A 62 -0.07 5.16 15.03
C ASP A 62 -0.79 6.53 15.19
N ASN A 63 -2.06 6.64 14.78
CA ASN A 63 -2.90 7.85 14.88
C ASN A 63 -3.77 7.87 16.15
#